data_AF-A0A7V9FUC2-F1
#
_entry.id   AF-A0A7V9FUC2-F1
#
_cell.length_a   1.000
_cell.length_b   1.000
_cell.length_c   1.000
_cell.angle_alpha   90.00
_cell.angle_beta   90.00
_cell.angle_gamma   90.00
#
_symmetry.space_group_name_H-M   'P 1'
#
loop_
_entity.id
_entity.type
_entity.pdbx_description
1 polymer ?
#
loop_
_entity_poly.entity_id
_entity_poly.type
_entity_poly.pdbx_seq_one_letter_code
_entity_poly.pdbx_strand_id
1 'polypeptide(L)'
;MVVRQLVPGGLAQVAPGPVLAGVLAGIELSRLSGYDCVEVLKARYRQLNHERARLMATMVEVGLCGIGPDDELPRTVVPDEFAADEIRAA
;
A
#
# COMPACT_ATOMS: atom_id res chain seq x y z
N MET A 1 22.40 26.79 -10.80
CA MET A 1 21.67 26.88 -9.51
C MET A 1 20.45 25.97 -9.61
N VAL A 2 20.34 24.92 -8.79
CA VAL A 2 19.18 24.00 -8.86
C VAL A 2 18.01 24.62 -8.10
N VAL A 3 16.85 24.72 -8.74
CA VAL A 3 15.63 25.22 -8.11
C VAL A 3 15.05 24.14 -7.20
N ARG A 4 14.95 24.43 -5.90
CA ARG A 4 14.36 23.52 -4.92
C ARG A 4 12.87 23.32 -5.17
N GLN A 5 12.41 22.08 -5.05
CA GLN A 5 11.00 21.74 -5.01
C GLN A 5 10.47 21.99 -3.59
N LEU A 6 9.29 22.59 -3.49
CA LEU A 6 8.57 22.72 -2.23
C LEU A 6 7.71 21.47 -2.01
N VAL A 7 7.79 20.89 -0.81
CA VAL A 7 6.85 19.85 -0.39
C VAL A 7 5.51 20.51 -0.09
N PRO A 8 4.37 19.93 -0.53
CA PRO A 8 3.06 20.45 -0.20
C PRO A 8 2.88 20.59 1.32
N GLY A 9 2.45 21.77 1.76
CA GLY A 9 2.09 22.01 3.16
C GLY A 9 1.04 21.00 3.62
N GLY A 10 1.22 20.44 4.81
CA GLY A 10 0.30 19.45 5.36
C GLY A 10 0.53 18.00 4.93
N LEU A 11 1.66 17.66 4.28
CA LEU A 11 2.01 16.27 3.94
C LEU A 11 1.92 15.30 5.15
N ALA A 12 2.23 15.78 6.35
CA ALA A 12 2.09 15.02 7.59
C ALA A 12 0.63 14.61 7.89
N GLN A 13 -0.34 15.41 7.47
CA GLN A 13 -1.77 15.23 7.73
C GLN A 13 -2.49 14.45 6.65
N VAL A 14 -1.86 14.23 5.49
CA VAL A 14 -2.44 13.40 4.45
C VAL A 14 -2.39 11.93 4.90
N ALA A 15 -3.58 11.34 5.05
CA ALA A 15 -3.73 9.93 5.37
C ALA A 15 -3.14 9.04 4.26
N PRO A 16 -2.55 7.89 4.59
CA PRO A 16 -2.03 6.99 3.57
C PRO A 16 -3.18 6.40 2.73
N GLY A 17 -2.93 6.23 1.44
CA GLY A 17 -3.91 5.84 0.44
C GLY A 17 -3.63 6.50 -0.92
N PRO A 18 -4.59 6.44 -1.86
CA PRO A 18 -4.38 6.88 -3.24
C PRO A 18 -3.96 8.35 -3.37
N VAL A 19 -4.50 9.22 -2.50
CA VAL A 19 -4.17 10.66 -2.49
C VAL A 19 -2.71 10.86 -2.09
N LEU A 20 -2.25 10.23 -1.01
CA LEU A 20 -0.86 10.34 -0.58
C LEU A 20 0.10 9.73 -1.61
N ALA A 21 -0.26 8.59 -2.20
CA ALA A 21 0.51 7.97 -3.28
C ALA A 21 0.70 8.92 -4.48
N GLY A 22 -0.38 9.58 -4.91
CA GLY A 22 -0.32 10.57 -6.00
C GLY A 22 0.57 11.76 -5.67
N VAL A 23 0.48 12.30 -4.45
CA VAL A 23 1.37 13.39 -3.99
C VAL A 23 2.83 12.94 -4.00
N LEU A 24 3.13 11.76 -3.45
CA LEU A 24 4.48 11.21 -3.35
C LEU A 24 5.09 10.86 -4.72
N ALA A 25 4.27 10.56 -5.73
CA ALA A 25 4.72 10.28 -7.09
C ALA A 25 5.30 11.53 -7.79
N GLY A 26 4.84 12.73 -7.43
CA GLY A 26 5.33 14.00 -7.97
C GLY A 26 6.58 14.57 -7.30
N ILE A 27 7.22 13.84 -6.38
CA ILE A 27 8.35 14.34 -5.59
C ILE A 27 9.68 13.91 -6.17
N GLU A 28 10.54 14.88 -6.49
CA GLU A 28 11.90 14.67 -6.94
C GLU A 28 12.91 14.91 -5.79
N LEU A 29 13.45 13.83 -5.23
CA LEU A 29 14.29 13.88 -4.02
C LEU A 29 15.55 14.76 -4.16
N SER A 30 16.15 14.79 -5.35
CA SER A 30 17.35 15.60 -5.65
C SER A 30 17.11 17.11 -5.51
N ARG A 31 15.84 17.54 -5.52
CA ARG A 31 15.43 18.94 -5.46
C ARG A 31 14.89 19.36 -4.10
N LEU A 32 14.87 18.45 -3.13
CA LEU A 32 14.39 18.73 -1.78
C LEU A 32 15.50 19.28 -0.87
N SER A 33 15.07 19.96 0.20
CA SER A 33 15.95 20.19 1.34
C SER A 33 16.12 18.90 2.16
N GLY A 34 17.17 18.81 2.98
CA GLY A 34 17.35 17.66 3.88
C GLY A 34 16.19 17.47 4.87
N TYR A 35 15.58 18.57 5.33
CA TYR A 35 14.38 18.53 6.18
C TYR A 35 13.19 17.92 5.43
N ASP A 36 12.94 18.40 4.21
CA ASP A 36 11.86 17.89 3.36
C ASP A 36 12.03 16.41 3.01
N CYS A 37 13.27 15.94 2.81
CA CYS A 37 13.55 14.52 2.62
C CYS A 37 13.07 13.67 3.81
N VAL A 38 13.24 14.15 5.04
CA VAL A 38 12.77 13.43 6.24
C VAL A 38 11.25 13.39 6.31
N GLU A 39 10.56 14.47 5.98
CA GLU A 39 9.09 14.50 5.94
C GLU A 39 8.53 13.57 4.85
N VAL A 40 9.16 13.54 3.68
CA VAL A 40 8.81 12.61 2.60
C VAL A 40 9.08 11.16 3.00
N LEU A 41 10.18 10.87 3.71
CA LEU A 41 10.46 9.53 4.23
C LEU A 41 9.37 9.07 5.20
N LYS A 42 8.96 9.91 6.15
CA LYS A 42 7.86 9.59 7.09
C LYS A 42 6.55 9.31 6.34
N ALA A 43 6.23 10.12 5.32
CA ALA A 43 5.05 9.93 4.51
C ALA A 43 5.08 8.62 3.70
N ARG A 44 6.22 8.31 3.07
CA ARG A 44 6.43 7.03 2.36
C ARG A 44 6.33 5.85 3.31
N TYR A 45 6.84 5.95 4.52
CA TYR A 45 6.73 4.90 5.53
C TYR A 45 5.26 4.59 5.89
N ARG A 46 4.43 5.63 6.08
CA ARG A 46 2.98 5.45 6.29
C ARG A 46 2.31 4.80 5.08
N GLN A 47 2.63 5.26 3.86
CA GLN A 47 2.09 4.68 2.63
C GLN A 47 2.47 3.20 2.48
N LEU A 48 3.73 2.85 2.74
CA LEU A 48 4.22 1.47 2.69
C LEU A 48 3.46 0.56 3.65
N ASN A 49 3.21 1.03 4.87
CA ASN A 49 2.44 0.26 5.84
C ASN A 49 0.97 0.12 5.45
N HIS A 50 0.37 1.13 4.80
CA HIS A 50 -0.98 1.02 4.25
C HIS A 50 -1.07 -0.04 3.16
N GLU A 51 -0.13 -0.06 2.20
CA GLU A 51 -0.13 -1.08 1.15
C GLU A 51 0.13 -2.48 1.71
N ARG A 52 1.04 -2.62 2.69
CA ARG A 52 1.28 -3.89 3.39
C ARG A 52 0.02 -4.40 4.10
N ALA A 53 -0.72 -3.51 4.76
CA ALA A 53 -1.97 -3.89 5.41
C ALA A 53 -3.01 -4.39 4.39
N ARG A 54 -3.11 -3.72 3.24
CA ARG A 54 -4.00 -4.16 2.14
C ARG A 54 -3.57 -5.50 1.56
N LEU A 55 -2.28 -5.70 1.33
CA LEU A 55 -1.75 -6.98 0.87
C LEU A 55 -2.13 -8.11 1.84
N MET A 56 -1.91 -7.92 3.14
CA MET A 56 -2.26 -8.92 4.15
C MET A 56 -3.77 -9.20 4.19
N ALA A 57 -4.60 -8.17 4.05
CA ALA A 57 -6.05 -8.32 3.98
C ALA A 57 -6.47 -9.11 2.72
N THR A 58 -5.83 -8.86 1.58
CA THR A 58 -6.04 -9.64 0.35
C THR A 58 -5.63 -11.10 0.53
N MET A 59 -4.50 -11.38 1.20
CA MET A 59 -4.09 -12.76 1.50
C MET A 59 -5.14 -13.51 2.33
N VAL A 60 -5.74 -12.83 3.32
CA VAL A 60 -6.84 -13.41 4.11
C VAL A 60 -8.05 -13.71 3.23
N GLU A 61 -8.43 -12.79 2.35
CA GLU A 61 -9.59 -12.99 1.48
C GLU A 61 -9.36 -14.12 0.46
N VAL A 62 -8.14 -14.30 -0.05
CA VAL A 62 -7.77 -15.47 -0.86
C VAL A 62 -8.07 -16.75 -0.08
N GLY A 63 -7.62 -16.84 1.18
CA GLY A 63 -7.89 -18.03 1.99
C GLY A 63 -9.38 -18.27 2.28
N LEU A 64 -10.20 -17.22 2.30
CA LEU A 64 -11.65 -17.33 2.51
C LEU A 64 -12.44 -17.55 1.21
N CYS A 65 -11.78 -17.62 0.06
CA CYS A 65 -12.42 -17.87 -1.23
C CYS A 65 -12.44 -19.38 -1.48
N GLY A 66 -13.57 -20.04 -1.21
CA GLY A 66 -13.73 -21.46 -1.45
C GLY A 66 -14.02 -21.78 -2.92
N ILE A 67 -13.92 -23.07 -3.27
CA ILE A 67 -14.34 -23.61 -4.56
C ILE A 67 -15.52 -24.56 -4.31
N GLY A 68 -16.69 -24.16 -4.81
CA GLY A 68 -17.93 -24.93 -4.76
C GLY A 68 -18.16 -25.77 -6.02
N PRO A 69 -19.24 -26.58 -6.05
CA PRO A 69 -19.67 -27.23 -7.28
C PRO A 69 -20.01 -26.20 -8.38
N ASP A 70 -19.92 -26.61 -9.64
CA ASP A 70 -20.26 -25.79 -10.82
C ASP A 70 -19.52 -24.43 -10.90
N ASP A 71 -18.25 -24.39 -10.49
CA ASP A 71 -17.38 -23.20 -10.47
C ASP A 71 -17.88 -22.06 -9.58
N GLU A 72 -18.73 -22.35 -8.59
CA GLU A 72 -19.09 -21.38 -7.57
C GLU A 72 -17.89 -21.00 -6.71
N LEU A 73 -17.79 -19.72 -6.33
CA LEU A 73 -16.73 -19.18 -5.47
C LEU A 73 -17.33 -18.68 -4.13
N PRO A 74 -17.86 -19.56 -3.28
CA PRO A 74 -18.45 -19.15 -2.02
C PRO A 74 -17.38 -18.64 -1.06
N ARG A 75 -17.71 -17.60 -0.32
CA ARG A 75 -16.86 -17.14 0.78
C ARG A 75 -17.05 -18.05 2.00
N THR A 76 -15.95 -18.58 2.55
CA THR A 76 -15.94 -19.47 3.70
C THR A 76 -15.72 -18.71 5.02
N VAL A 77 -15.93 -19.40 6.15
CA VAL A 77 -15.71 -18.83 7.51
C VAL A 77 -14.31 -19.11 8.03
N VAL A 78 -13.69 -20.18 7.56
CA VAL A 78 -12.33 -20.62 7.92
C VAL A 78 -11.52 -20.73 6.63
N PRO A 79 -10.23 -20.33 6.63
CA PRO A 79 -9.40 -20.44 5.46
C PRO A 79 -9.28 -21.87 4.93
N ASP A 80 -9.23 -22.00 3.61
CA ASP A 80 -8.92 -23.26 2.94
C ASP A 80 -7.50 -23.75 3.31
N GLU A 81 -7.32 -25.08 3.41
CA GLU A 81 -6.04 -25.67 3.83
C GLU A 81 -4.91 -25.48 2.80
N PHE A 82 -5.25 -25.29 1.52
CA PHE A 82 -4.32 -25.05 0.41
C PHE A 82 -4.15 -23.56 0.08
N ALA A 83 -4.81 -22.65 0.81
CA ALA A 83 -4.72 -21.21 0.58
C ALA A 83 -3.28 -20.68 0.56
N ALA A 84 -2.37 -21.31 1.31
CA ALA A 84 -0.96 -20.94 1.32
C ALA A 84 -0.27 -21.11 -0.05
N ASP A 85 -0.66 -22.10 -0.84
CA ASP A 85 -0.11 -22.32 -2.19
C ASP A 85 -0.60 -21.28 -3.18
N GLU A 86 -1.87 -20.88 -3.09
CA GLU A 86 -2.43 -19.80 -3.91
C GLU A 86 -1.79 -18.45 -3.57
N ILE A 87 -1.67 -18.15 -2.28
CA ILE A 87 -0.99 -16.94 -1.78
C ILE A 87 0.47 -16.90 -2.24
N ARG A 88 1.17 -18.05 -2.23
CA ARG A 88 2.57 -18.17 -2.68
C ARG A 88 2.72 -17.99 -4.20
N ALA A 89 1.68 -18.29 -4.97
CA ALA A 89 1.72 -18.20 -6.44
C ALA A 89 1.56 -16.76 -6.97
N ALA A 90 1.01 -15.84 -6.17
CA ALA A 90 0.87 -14.42 -6.48
C ALA A 90 2.20 -13.65 -6.41
#